data_AF-A0AA38CM60-F1
#
_entry.id   AF-A0AA38CM60-F1
#
_cell.length_a   1.000
_cell.length_b   1.000
_cell.length_c   1.000
_cell.angle_alpha   90.00
_cell.angle_beta   90.00
_cell.angle_gamma   90.00
#
_symmetry.space_group_name_H-M   'P 1'
#
loop_
_entity.id
_entity.type
_entity.pdbx_description
1 polymer ?
#
loop_
_entity_poly.entity_id
_entity_poly.type
_entity_poly.pdbx_seq_one_letter_code
_entity_poly.pdbx_strand_id
1 'polypeptide(L)'
;MDTPPPINADLLAKYEKADAKSLMLITLSLFDEVQPHIREATTSSMAWATLCTIYEAKNLMMMLNLQTKLHTLSMHDDESVEAFLRHVAT
;
A
#
# COMPACT_ATOMS: atom_id res chain seq x y z
N MET A 1 10.47 5.41 10.27
CA MET A 1 11.13 6.17 11.35
C MET A 1 11.00 7.63 10.98
N ASP A 2 9.98 8.32 11.49
CA ASP A 2 9.91 9.78 11.36
C ASP A 2 11.07 10.36 12.14
N THR A 3 11.99 11.02 11.43
CA THR A 3 13.04 11.78 12.10
C THR A 3 12.45 13.15 12.43
N PRO A 4 12.42 13.55 13.72
CA PRO A 4 11.83 14.82 14.10
C PRO A 4 12.61 15.97 13.45
N PRO A 5 11.95 17.08 13.06
CA PRO A 5 12.61 18.22 12.45
C PRO A 5 13.75 18.73 13.35
N PRO A 6 14.93 19.02 12.79
CA PRO A 6 16.05 19.52 13.57
C PRO A 6 15.78 20.96 14.08
N ILE A 7 16.19 21.24 15.31
CA ILE A 7 15.95 22.52 16.01
C ILE A 7 16.84 23.66 15.47
N ASN A 8 17.99 23.31 14.87
CA ASN A 8 18.91 24.29 14.27
C ASN A 8 18.38 24.75 12.91
N ALA A 9 18.30 26.07 12.70
CA ALA A 9 17.76 26.68 11.48
C ALA A 9 18.44 26.22 10.18
N ASP A 10 19.77 26.06 10.17
CA ASP A 10 20.50 25.61 8.97
C ASP A 10 20.20 24.14 8.65
N LEU A 11 19.97 23.32 9.68
CA LEU A 11 19.57 21.94 9.53
C LEU A 11 18.10 21.82 9.14
N LEU A 12 17.24 22.71 9.64
CA LEU A 12 15.82 22.76 9.29
C LEU A 12 15.63 23.06 7.80
N ALA A 13 16.34 24.06 7.27
CA ALA A 13 16.28 24.37 5.83
C ALA A 13 16.75 23.20 4.94
N LYS A 14 17.78 22.46 5.38
CA LYS A 14 18.24 21.25 4.67
C LYS A 14 17.22 20.13 4.75
N TYR A 15 16.58 19.96 5.91
CA TYR A 15 15.53 18.98 6.13
C TYR A 15 14.31 19.27 5.24
N GLU A 16 13.78 20.50 5.26
CA GLU A 16 12.64 20.92 4.44
C GLU A 16 12.92 20.74 2.94
N LYS A 17 14.13 21.06 2.49
CA LYS A 17 14.52 20.84 1.10
C LYS A 17 14.56 19.35 0.73
N ALA A 18 15.03 18.50 1.64
CA ALA A 18 15.06 17.06 1.43
C ALA A 18 13.65 16.44 1.46
N ASP A 19 12.79 16.91 2.36
CA ASP A 19 11.39 16.50 2.45
C ASP A 19 10.61 16.90 1.20
N ALA A 20 10.72 18.16 0.75
CA ALA A 20 10.08 18.63 -0.48
C ALA A 20 10.52 17.83 -1.72
N LYS A 21 11.82 17.50 -1.81
CA LYS A 21 12.35 16.65 -2.89
C LYS A 21 11.75 15.24 -2.83
N SER A 22 11.64 14.68 -1.63
CA SER A 22 11.06 13.34 -1.42
C SER A 22 9.56 13.32 -1.77
N LEU A 23 8.81 14.35 -1.34
CA LEU A 23 7.40 14.52 -1.67
C LEU A 23 7.20 14.61 -3.20
N MET A 24 8.01 15.42 -3.88
CA MET A 24 7.98 15.52 -5.35
C MET A 24 8.24 14.17 -6.02
N LEU A 25 9.23 13.41 -5.54
CA LEU A 25 9.56 12.10 -6.08
C LEU A 25 8.39 11.11 -5.90
N ILE A 26 7.75 11.13 -4.72
CA ILE A 26 6.56 10.32 -4.46
C ILE A 26 5.46 10.69 -5.45
N THR A 27 5.09 11.97 -5.56
CA THR A 27 4.02 12.42 -6.46
C THR A 27 4.28 12.03 -7.93
N LEU A 28 5.50 12.20 -8.42
CA LEU A 28 5.87 11.85 -9.80
C LEU A 28 5.90 10.33 -10.06
N SER A 29 6.04 9.51 -9.03
CA SER A 29 6.09 8.06 -9.15
C SER A 29 4.71 7.40 -9.11
N LEU A 30 3.65 8.17 -8.81
CA LEU A 30 2.29 7.65 -8.69
C LEU A 30 1.53 7.76 -10.01
N PHE A 31 0.74 6.73 -10.30
CA PHE A 31 -0.29 6.79 -11.33
C PHE A 31 -1.34 7.86 -11.00
N ASP A 32 -1.96 8.41 -12.05
CA ASP A 32 -2.90 9.53 -11.97
C ASP A 32 -4.09 9.23 -11.05
N GLU A 33 -4.52 7.97 -10.93
CA GLU A 33 -5.63 7.57 -10.06
C GLU A 33 -5.28 7.64 -8.57
N VAL A 34 -3.99 7.55 -8.23
CA VAL A 34 -3.52 7.53 -6.84
C VAL A 34 -3.15 8.93 -6.34
N GLN A 35 -2.73 9.82 -7.23
CA GLN A 35 -2.34 11.20 -6.90
C GLN A 35 -3.39 11.99 -6.10
N PRO A 36 -4.71 11.90 -6.37
CA PRO A 36 -5.73 12.61 -5.60
C PRO A 36 -5.70 12.26 -4.10
N HIS A 37 -5.29 11.05 -3.73
CA HIS A 37 -5.27 10.61 -2.34
C HIS A 37 -4.19 11.28 -1.51
N ILE A 38 -3.08 11.71 -2.12
CA ILE A 38 -1.98 12.38 -1.42
C ILE A 38 -1.94 13.89 -1.69
N ARG A 39 -2.94 14.44 -2.39
CA ARG A 39 -2.95 15.84 -2.83
C ARG A 39 -2.83 16.84 -1.67
N GLU A 40 -3.37 16.50 -0.52
CA GLU A 40 -3.35 17.34 0.69
C GLU A 40 -2.09 17.12 1.55
N ALA A 41 -1.22 16.17 1.18
CA ALA A 41 -0.01 15.90 1.93
C ALA A 41 1.01 17.04 1.76
N THR A 42 1.40 17.66 2.88
CA THR A 42 2.38 18.76 2.90
C THR A 42 3.80 18.27 3.16
N THR A 43 3.96 17.03 3.63
CA THR A 43 5.26 16.38 3.87
C THR A 43 5.34 15.04 3.18
N SER A 44 6.55 14.59 2.89
CA SER A 44 6.77 13.28 2.28
C SER A 44 6.32 12.13 3.20
N SER A 45 6.45 12.30 4.52
CA SER A 45 5.98 11.34 5.52
C SER A 45 4.46 11.20 5.51
N MET A 46 3.71 12.32 5.46
CA MET A 46 2.26 12.28 5.34
C MET A 46 1.82 11.55 4.06
N ALA A 47 2.43 11.88 2.91
CA ALA A 47 2.12 11.22 1.65
C ALA A 47 2.37 9.70 1.74
N TRP A 48 3.52 9.30 2.29
CA TRP A 48 3.87 7.90 2.47
C TRP A 48 2.90 7.17 3.41
N ALA A 49 2.55 7.78 4.55
CA ALA A 49 1.60 7.22 5.50
C ALA A 49 0.23 6.99 4.87
N THR A 50 -0.29 7.96 4.10
CA THR A 50 -1.56 7.82 3.39
C THR A 50 -1.52 6.66 2.38
N LEU A 51 -0.43 6.53 1.61
CA LEU A 51 -0.26 5.41 0.70
C LEU A 51 -0.24 4.07 1.46
N CYS A 52 0.51 3.97 2.54
CA CYS A 52 0.53 2.77 3.38
C CYS A 52 -0.88 2.38 3.83
N THR A 53 -1.67 3.32 4.36
CA THR A 53 -3.05 3.04 4.79
C THR A 53 -3.93 2.51 3.66
N ILE A 54 -3.85 3.10 2.47
CA ILE A 54 -4.66 2.68 1.31
C ILE A 54 -4.32 1.26 0.88
N TYR A 55 -3.02 0.96 0.77
CA TYR A 55 -2.58 -0.36 0.31
C TYR A 55 -2.71 -1.43 1.39
N GLU A 56 -2.55 -1.08 2.67
CA GLU A 56 -2.80 -1.98 3.79
C GLU A 56 -4.27 -2.42 3.84
N ALA A 57 -5.21 -1.48 3.71
CA ALA A 57 -6.63 -1.80 3.66
C ALA A 57 -7.00 -2.72 2.48
N LYS A 58 -6.47 -2.43 1.28
CA LYS A 58 -6.64 -3.29 0.10
C LYS A 58 -6.08 -4.68 0.32
N ASN A 59 -4.89 -4.78 0.90
CA ASN A 59 -4.25 -6.06 1.18
C ASN A 59 -5.05 -6.88 2.21
N LEU A 60 -5.56 -6.24 3.27
CA LEU A 60 -6.40 -6.90 4.27
C LEU A 60 -7.67 -7.48 3.65
N MET A 61 -8.37 -6.71 2.80
CA MET A 61 -9.54 -7.19 2.08
C MET A 61 -9.21 -8.37 1.15
N MET A 62 -8.08 -8.31 0.45
CA MET A 62 -7.63 -9.39 -0.42
C MET A 62 -7.31 -10.66 0.39
N MET A 63 -6.63 -10.54 1.53
CA MET A 63 -6.37 -11.65 2.43
C MET A 63 -7.66 -12.28 2.95
N LEU A 64 -8.63 -11.48 3.39
CA LEU A 64 -9.93 -11.98 3.83
C LEU A 64 -10.67 -12.71 2.71
N ASN A 65 -10.66 -12.16 1.50
CA ASN A 65 -11.27 -12.82 0.33
C ASN A 65 -10.63 -14.18 0.04
N LEU A 66 -9.29 -14.24 0.06
CA LEU A 66 -8.56 -15.49 -0.13
C LEU A 66 -8.84 -16.51 0.97
N GLN A 67 -8.93 -16.06 2.23
CA GLN A 67 -9.31 -16.92 3.35
C GLN A 67 -10.73 -17.46 3.19
N THR A 68 -11.69 -16.62 2.82
CA THR A 68 -13.06 -17.07 2.55
C THR A 68 -13.06 -18.09 1.42
N LYS A 69 -12.42 -17.79 0.28
CA LYS A 69 -12.29 -18.72 -0.84
C LYS A 69 -11.75 -20.07 -0.38
N LEU A 70 -10.65 -20.07 0.37
CA LEU A 70 -10.04 -21.29 0.90
C LEU A 70 -10.99 -22.10 1.79
N HIS A 71 -11.74 -21.45 2.68
CA HIS A 71 -12.70 -22.12 3.56
C HIS A 71 -13.94 -22.63 2.84
N THR A 72 -14.37 -21.94 1.79
CA THR A 72 -15.50 -22.38 0.93
C THR A 72 -15.07 -23.40 -0.11
N LEU A 73 -13.76 -23.63 -0.26
CA LEU A 73 -13.21 -24.55 -1.24
C LEU A 73 -13.40 -25.98 -0.72
N SER A 74 -14.44 -26.65 -1.17
CA SER A 74 -14.68 -28.07 -0.92
C SER A 74 -14.74 -28.83 -2.24
N MET A 75 -14.09 -29.99 -2.28
CA MET A 75 -14.26 -30.93 -3.38
C MET A 75 -15.68 -31.47 -3.33
N HIS A 76 -16.38 -31.45 -4.46
CA HIS A 76 -17.73 -32.02 -4.53
C HIS A 76 -17.64 -33.56 -4.51
N ASP A 77 -18.67 -34.25 -3.99
CA ASP A 77 -18.68 -35.72 -3.88
C ASP A 77 -18.51 -36.42 -5.23
N ASP A 78 -18.91 -35.74 -6.32
CA ASP A 78 -18.84 -36.24 -7.69
C ASP A 78 -17.55 -35.80 -8.43
N GLU A 79 -16.67 -35.06 -7.78
CA GLU A 79 -15.44 -34.50 -8.36
C GLU A 79 -14.23 -35.38 -8.06
N SER A 80 -13.45 -35.70 -9.09
CA SER A 80 -12.16 -36.39 -8.90
C SER A 80 -11.12 -35.43 -8.30
N VAL A 81 -10.23 -35.96 -7.45
CA VAL A 81 -9.13 -35.20 -6.83
C VAL A 81 -8.27 -34.47 -7.87
N GLU A 82 -8.06 -35.06 -9.04
CA GLU A 82 -7.28 -34.42 -10.13
C GLU A 82 -7.98 -33.19 -10.71
N ALA A 83 -9.30 -33.25 -10.90
CA ALA A 83 -10.11 -32.13 -11.38
C ALA A 83 -10.14 -30.99 -10.35
N PHE A 84 -10.31 -31.34 -9.08
CA PHE A 84 -10.28 -30.38 -7.98
C PHE A 84 -8.93 -29.66 -7.90
N LEU A 85 -7.81 -30.39 -7.91
CA LEU A 85 -6.47 -29.79 -7.86
C LEU A 85 -6.19 -28.85 -9.05
N ARG A 86 -6.72 -29.13 -10.25
CA ARG A 86 -6.64 -28.19 -11.38
C ARG A 86 -7.45 -26.92 -11.13
N HIS A 87 -8.62 -27.03 -10.50
CA HIS A 87 -9.45 -25.88 -10.13
C HIS A 87 -8.78 -24.98 -9.08
N VAL A 88 -8.08 -25.57 -8.10
CA VAL A 88 -7.34 -24.81 -7.08
C VAL A 88 -6.09 -24.12 -7.65
N ALA A 89 -5.46 -24.71 -8.67
CA ALA A 89 -4.20 -24.22 -9.22
C ALA A 89 -4.36 -23.06 -10.23
N THR A 90 -5.59 -22.62 -10.54
CA THR A 90 -5.90 -21.57 -11.52
C THR A 90 -6.41 -20.31 -10.83
#